data_AF-A0A510G7S1-F1
#
_entry.id   AF-A0A510G7S1-F1
#
_cell.length_a   1.000
_cell.length_b   1.000
_cell.length_c   1.000
_cell.angle_alpha   90.00
_cell.angle_beta   90.00
_cell.angle_gamma   90.00
#
_symmetry.space_group_name_H-M   'P 1'
#
loop_
_entity.id
_entity.type
_entity.pdbx_description
1 polymer ?
#
loop_
_entity_poly.entity_id
_entity_poly.type
_entity_poly.pdbx_seq_one_letter_code
_entity_poly.pdbx_strand_id
1 'polypeptide(L)'
;MTLDKLIEKLTAKSSILITPVTVKDYLAYKIEPNFLLLFLKALKESEELRFTVLTDLFGSDFPERDKRFEVVYNLLSLKLNKRLIIKIDISEKETIPSAMNIFSAACWYEREVYDMYGVIFDGNDDKRRILTDYEFEGHPLRKDFPLTGYTQVKYDEKLKKVAYEPVDLDIEYREFDFSSHWHSPTYVLPGDEKARK
;
A
#
# COMPACT_ATOMS: atom_id res chain seq x y z
N MET A 1 16.59 14.35 -21.96
CA MET A 1 15.72 15.10 -21.01
C MET A 1 15.50 14.16 -19.82
N THR A 2 15.93 14.54 -18.62
CA THR A 2 15.75 13.67 -17.43
C THR A 2 14.26 13.53 -17.11
N LEU A 3 13.84 12.37 -16.58
CA LEU A 3 12.44 12.07 -16.25
C LEU A 3 11.84 13.15 -15.34
N ASP A 4 12.65 13.68 -14.42
CA ASP A 4 12.30 14.80 -13.52
C ASP A 4 11.81 16.03 -14.28
N LYS A 5 12.56 16.46 -15.31
CA LYS A 5 12.24 17.66 -16.09
C LYS A 5 10.94 17.52 -16.90
N LEU A 6 10.64 16.29 -17.32
CA LEU A 6 9.39 15.98 -18.03
C LEU A 6 8.20 16.02 -17.07
N ILE A 7 8.36 15.48 -15.87
CA ILE A 7 7.33 15.51 -14.83
C ILE A 7 7.12 16.95 -14.37
N GLU A 8 8.17 17.72 -14.08
CA GLU A 8 8.07 19.15 -13.74
C GLU A 8 7.34 19.96 -14.82
N LYS A 9 7.60 19.70 -16.11
CA LYS A 9 6.90 20.35 -17.22
C LYS A 9 5.41 19.99 -17.25
N LEU A 10 5.06 18.74 -16.96
CA LEU A 10 3.67 18.30 -16.86
C LEU A 10 2.96 18.92 -15.66
N THR A 11 3.63 18.99 -14.53
CA THR A 11 3.12 19.63 -13.31
C THR A 11 2.87 21.13 -13.52
N ALA A 12 3.80 21.83 -14.17
CA ALA A 12 3.65 23.25 -14.49
C ALA A 12 2.45 23.52 -15.42
N LYS A 13 2.13 22.58 -16.30
CA LYS A 13 0.97 22.68 -17.21
C LYS A 13 -0.36 22.40 -16.52
N SER A 14 -0.36 21.62 -15.44
CA SER A 14 -1.56 21.11 -14.77
C SER A 14 -1.82 21.71 -13.39
N SER A 15 -0.96 22.62 -12.91
CA SER A 15 -1.04 23.28 -11.60
C SER A 15 -1.16 22.29 -10.42
N ILE A 16 -0.52 21.12 -10.54
CA ILE A 16 -0.56 20.07 -9.51
C ILE A 16 0.49 20.36 -8.44
N LEU A 17 0.14 20.25 -7.17
CA LEU A 17 1.10 20.30 -6.07
C LEU A 17 1.77 18.92 -5.94
N ILE A 18 3.06 18.86 -6.27
CA ILE A 18 3.90 17.67 -6.05
C ILE A 18 5.03 18.02 -5.09
N THR A 19 5.33 17.09 -4.19
CA THR A 19 6.51 17.17 -3.32
C THR A 19 7.45 16.01 -3.68
N PRO A 20 8.66 16.28 -4.20
CA PRO A 20 9.59 15.21 -4.54
C PRO A 20 10.09 14.54 -3.26
N VAL A 21 10.13 13.20 -3.26
CA VAL A 21 10.67 12.40 -2.16
C VAL A 21 11.85 11.60 -2.70
N THR A 22 13.00 11.74 -2.05
CA THR A 22 14.20 11.00 -2.43
C THR A 22 14.10 9.55 -1.94
N VAL A 23 13.91 8.62 -2.86
CA VAL A 23 13.99 7.18 -2.60
C VAL A 23 15.18 6.65 -3.38
N LYS A 24 16.30 6.33 -2.73
CA LYS A 24 17.57 5.81 -3.31
C LYS A 24 17.66 5.84 -4.85
N ASP A 25 17.16 4.80 -5.52
CA ASP A 25 17.28 4.59 -6.97
C ASP A 25 15.97 4.88 -7.75
N TYR A 26 14.88 5.20 -7.05
CA TYR A 26 13.55 5.37 -7.61
C TYR A 26 13.04 6.81 -7.47
N LEU A 27 12.35 7.25 -8.50
CA LEU A 27 11.67 8.54 -8.51
C LEU A 27 10.36 8.42 -7.75
N ALA A 28 10.22 9.19 -6.67
CA ALA A 28 9.01 9.20 -5.86
C ALA A 28 8.46 10.62 -5.69
N TYR A 29 7.14 10.76 -5.80
CA TYR A 29 6.44 12.03 -5.54
C TYR A 29 5.33 11.82 -4.53
N LYS A 30 5.22 12.75 -3.58
CA LYS A 30 4.09 12.88 -2.67
C LYS A 30 3.08 13.84 -3.27
N ILE A 31 1.81 13.42 -3.27
CA ILE A 31 0.70 14.14 -3.91
C ILE A 31 -0.49 14.15 -2.95
N GLU A 32 -1.25 15.25 -2.97
CA GLU A 32 -2.52 15.32 -2.25
C GLU A 32 -3.62 14.48 -2.94
N PRO A 33 -4.54 13.86 -2.18
CA PRO A 33 -5.58 13.00 -2.74
C PRO A 33 -6.42 13.66 -3.86
N ASN A 34 -6.70 14.96 -3.76
CA ASN A 34 -7.53 15.71 -4.71
C ASN A 34 -6.93 15.76 -6.13
N PHE A 35 -5.60 15.78 -6.25
CA PHE A 35 -4.93 15.86 -7.56
C PHE A 35 -4.55 14.50 -8.14
N LEU A 36 -4.79 13.42 -7.41
CA LEU A 36 -4.36 12.07 -7.80
C LEU A 36 -4.85 11.67 -9.18
N LEU A 37 -6.16 11.76 -9.43
CA LEU A 37 -6.75 11.32 -10.70
C LEU A 37 -6.22 12.12 -11.89
N LEU A 38 -6.12 13.44 -11.73
CA LEU A 38 -5.57 14.32 -12.76
C LEU A 38 -4.13 13.96 -13.08
N PHE A 39 -3.33 13.68 -12.04
CA PHE A 39 -1.93 13.30 -12.20
C PHE A 39 -1.78 11.93 -12.90
N LEU A 40 -2.49 10.91 -12.42
CA LEU A 40 -2.46 9.57 -13.02
C LEU A 40 -2.90 9.58 -14.48
N LYS A 41 -3.93 10.37 -14.80
CA LYS A 41 -4.41 10.55 -16.17
C LYS A 41 -3.36 11.23 -17.05
N ALA A 42 -2.74 12.31 -16.57
CA ALA A 42 -1.69 13.02 -17.29
C ALA A 42 -0.45 12.13 -17.54
N LEU A 43 -0.07 11.30 -16.58
CA LEU A 43 1.04 10.35 -16.71
C LEU A 43 0.75 9.26 -17.77
N LYS A 44 -0.49 8.80 -17.85
CA LYS A 44 -0.91 7.79 -18.82
C LYS A 44 -1.06 8.36 -20.24
N GLU A 45 -1.68 9.54 -20.38
CA GLU A 45 -1.99 10.17 -21.67
C GLU A 45 -0.78 10.85 -22.33
N SER A 46 0.22 11.27 -21.55
CA SER A 46 1.39 11.94 -22.11
C SER A 46 2.22 11.00 -23.00
N GLU A 47 2.47 11.42 -24.23
CA GLU A 47 3.17 10.63 -25.23
C GLU A 47 4.64 10.37 -24.89
N GLU A 48 5.25 11.27 -24.13
CA GLU A 48 6.64 11.20 -23.69
C GLU A 48 6.81 10.20 -22.52
N LEU A 49 5.89 10.20 -21.54
CA LEU A 49 6.00 9.36 -20.34
C LEU A 49 5.31 8.00 -20.47
N ARG A 50 4.09 7.94 -21.01
CA ARG A 50 3.26 6.73 -21.21
C ARG A 50 3.39 5.71 -20.08
N PHE A 51 2.99 6.09 -18.87
CA PHE A 51 2.86 5.15 -17.76
C PHE A 51 1.60 4.30 -17.95
N THR A 52 1.75 3.18 -18.65
CA THR A 52 0.62 2.32 -19.05
C THR A 52 0.31 1.23 -18.03
N VAL A 53 1.28 0.82 -17.22
CA VAL A 53 1.16 -0.32 -16.32
C VAL A 53 1.16 0.16 -14.87
N LEU A 54 0.06 -0.10 -14.16
CA LEU A 54 0.03 -0.10 -12.70
C LEU A 54 0.62 -1.43 -12.25
N THR A 55 1.79 -1.39 -11.62
CA THR A 55 2.48 -2.59 -11.14
C THR A 55 1.88 -3.05 -9.83
N ASP A 56 1.82 -2.16 -8.84
CA ASP A 56 1.29 -2.46 -7.51
C ASP A 56 0.64 -1.22 -6.91
N LEU A 57 -0.30 -1.44 -6.00
CA LEU A 57 -0.83 -0.43 -5.09
C LEU A 57 -0.92 -1.07 -3.71
N PHE A 58 -0.24 -0.47 -2.73
CA PHE A 58 -0.23 -0.97 -1.36
C PHE A 58 -0.36 0.16 -0.35
N GLY A 59 -0.86 -0.18 0.83
CA GLY A 59 -0.90 0.70 1.99
C GLY A 59 0.31 0.47 2.90
N SER A 60 0.63 1.47 3.69
CA SER A 60 1.56 1.37 4.81
C SER A 60 0.97 2.14 5.99
N ASP A 61 1.15 1.62 7.19
CA ASP A 61 0.61 2.20 8.43
C ASP A 61 1.75 2.78 9.27
N PHE A 62 1.68 4.09 9.53
CA PHE A 62 2.60 4.86 10.35
C PHE A 62 1.82 5.54 11.50
N PRO A 63 1.61 4.85 12.64
CA PRO A 63 0.78 5.36 13.74
C PRO A 63 1.33 6.65 14.39
N GLU A 64 2.62 6.92 14.25
CA GLU A 64 3.27 8.13 14.79
C GLU A 64 2.96 9.42 14.00
N ARG A 65 2.37 9.32 12.80
CA ARG A 65 2.09 10.46 11.93
C ARG A 65 0.63 10.92 12.09
N ASP A 66 0.39 12.23 11.93
CA ASP A 66 -0.97 12.79 11.89
C ASP A 66 -1.84 12.15 10.80
N LYS A 67 -1.24 11.92 9.63
CA LYS A 67 -1.80 11.12 8.54
C LYS A 67 -1.25 9.70 8.65
N ARG A 68 -2.02 8.87 9.33
CA ARG A 68 -1.65 7.50 9.71
C ARG A 68 -1.28 6.61 8.52
N PHE A 69 -2.04 6.66 7.44
CA PHE A 69 -1.88 5.74 6.31
C PHE A 69 -1.10 6.40 5.16
N GLU A 70 -0.17 5.67 4.55
CA GLU A 70 0.51 6.06 3.32
C GLU A 70 0.10 5.06 2.22
N VAL A 71 -0.61 5.52 1.19
CA VAL A 71 -0.96 4.71 0.02
C VAL A 71 0.06 4.96 -1.08
N VAL A 72 0.64 3.90 -1.61
CA VAL A 72 1.72 3.94 -2.59
C VAL A 72 1.27 3.31 -3.89
N TYR A 73 1.42 4.04 -4.99
CA TYR A 73 1.19 3.56 -6.35
C TYR A 73 2.52 3.37 -7.06
N ASN A 74 2.76 2.16 -7.54
CA ASN A 74 3.92 1.85 -8.37
C ASN A 74 3.50 1.78 -9.84
N LEU A 75 4.03 2.70 -10.64
CA LEU A 75 3.77 2.78 -12.08
C LEU A 75 5.02 2.39 -12.86
N LEU A 76 4.80 1.74 -13.99
CA LEU A 76 5.84 1.38 -14.95
C LEU A 76 5.52 1.96 -16.34
N SER A 77 6.49 2.68 -16.90
CA SER A 77 6.48 3.06 -18.31
C SER A 77 7.28 2.03 -19.11
N LEU A 78 6.60 1.33 -20.01
CA LEU A 78 7.25 0.38 -20.93
C LEU A 78 8.10 1.10 -21.99
N LYS A 79 7.72 2.32 -22.37
CA LYS A 79 8.44 3.10 -23.38
C LYS A 79 9.77 3.63 -22.87
N LEU A 80 9.79 4.14 -21.64
CA LEU A 80 11.00 4.69 -21.04
C LEU A 80 11.79 3.65 -20.23
N ASN A 81 11.17 2.49 -19.96
CA ASN A 81 11.67 1.48 -19.02
C ASN A 81 12.04 2.11 -17.66
N LYS A 82 11.13 2.95 -17.15
CA LYS A 82 11.30 3.66 -15.87
C LYS A 82 10.11 3.39 -14.96
N ARG A 83 10.41 3.27 -13.67
CA ARG A 83 9.42 3.15 -12.60
C ARG A 83 9.23 4.51 -11.92
N LEU A 84 8.01 4.77 -11.52
CA LEU A 84 7.60 5.94 -10.77
C LEU A 84 6.79 5.49 -9.56
N ILE A 85 7.12 6.04 -8.41
CA ILE A 85 6.42 5.79 -7.15
C ILE A 85 5.62 7.05 -6.81
N ILE A 86 4.34 6.89 -6.53
CA ILE A 86 3.50 7.99 -6.04
C ILE A 86 3.06 7.63 -4.64
N LYS A 87 3.22 8.55 -3.71
CA LYS A 87 2.87 8.39 -2.29
C LYS A 87 1.78 9.38 -1.92
N ILE A 88 0.83 8.92 -1.14
CA ILE A 88 -0.30 9.72 -0.67
C ILE A 88 -0.46 9.46 0.81
N ASP A 89 -0.33 10.52 1.60
CA ASP A 89 -0.60 10.44 3.03
C ASP A 89 -2.10 10.69 3.26
N ILE A 90 -2.75 9.84 4.05
CA ILE A 90 -4.17 9.92 4.36
C ILE A 90 -4.46 9.59 5.83
N SER A 91 -5.47 10.25 6.38
CA SER A 91 -6.02 9.93 7.70
C SER A 91 -7.11 8.86 7.62
N GLU A 92 -7.51 8.28 8.75
CA GLU A 92 -8.49 7.18 8.79
C GLU A 92 -9.89 7.55 8.30
N LYS A 93 -10.27 8.84 8.38
CA LYS A 93 -11.61 9.32 8.00
C LYS A 93 -11.67 9.89 6.58
N GLU A 94 -10.51 10.11 5.96
CA GLU A 94 -10.43 10.65 4.62
C GLU A 94 -10.58 9.53 3.58
N THR A 95 -11.11 9.90 2.40
CA THR A 95 -11.30 8.99 1.27
C THR A 95 -10.37 9.36 0.11
N ILE A 96 -9.92 8.37 -0.64
CA ILE A 96 -9.10 8.56 -1.86
C ILE A 96 -9.97 8.34 -3.10
N PRO A 97 -9.87 9.15 -4.15
CA PRO A 97 -10.54 8.82 -5.41
C PRO A 97 -9.94 7.56 -6.06
N SER A 98 -10.79 6.61 -6.46
CA SER A 98 -10.41 5.35 -7.11
C SER A 98 -9.79 5.58 -8.49
N ALA A 99 -8.66 4.92 -8.74
CA ALA A 99 -7.95 4.92 -10.01
C ALA A 99 -8.48 3.86 -11.00
N MET A 100 -9.56 3.13 -10.66
CA MET A 100 -10.15 2.07 -11.50
C MET A 100 -10.46 2.54 -12.93
N ASN A 101 -10.94 3.78 -13.08
CA ASN A 101 -11.25 4.37 -14.39
C ASN A 101 -10.02 4.57 -15.28
N ILE A 102 -8.83 4.65 -14.68
CA ILE A 102 -7.56 4.86 -15.38
C ILE A 102 -6.85 3.51 -15.57
N PHE A 103 -6.79 2.69 -14.52
CA PHE A 103 -6.17 1.38 -14.53
C PHE A 103 -7.17 0.33 -14.05
N SER A 104 -7.59 -0.57 -14.94
CA SER A 104 -8.53 -1.64 -14.58
C SER A 104 -8.01 -2.56 -13.47
N ALA A 105 -6.68 -2.72 -13.37
CA ALA A 105 -6.04 -3.49 -12.31
C ALA A 105 -6.21 -2.87 -10.92
N ALA A 106 -6.45 -1.55 -10.82
CA ALA A 106 -6.58 -0.85 -9.54
C ALA A 106 -7.75 -1.37 -8.69
N CYS A 107 -8.82 -1.87 -9.31
CA CYS A 107 -9.98 -2.40 -8.59
C CYS A 107 -9.59 -3.46 -7.54
N TRP A 108 -8.71 -4.39 -7.89
CA TRP A 108 -8.29 -5.46 -6.99
C TRP A 108 -7.35 -4.95 -5.89
N TYR A 109 -6.37 -4.10 -6.24
CA TYR A 109 -5.44 -3.55 -5.27
C TYR A 109 -6.10 -2.59 -4.28
N GLU A 110 -7.07 -1.77 -4.73
CA GLU A 110 -7.83 -0.89 -3.85
C GLU A 110 -8.65 -1.70 -2.84
N ARG A 111 -9.20 -2.85 -3.25
CA ARG A 111 -9.89 -3.78 -2.35
C ARG A 111 -8.96 -4.43 -1.34
N GLU A 112 -7.76 -4.81 -1.76
CA GLU A 112 -6.73 -5.33 -0.86
C GLU A 112 -6.35 -4.31 0.21
N VAL A 113 -6.09 -3.06 -0.18
CA VAL A 113 -5.76 -1.99 0.77
C VAL A 113 -6.94 -1.64 1.69
N TYR A 114 -8.16 -1.67 1.17
CA TYR A 114 -9.36 -1.54 2.00
C TYR A 114 -9.46 -2.66 3.03
N ASP A 115 -9.26 -3.91 2.64
CA ASP A 115 -9.38 -5.05 3.54
C ASP A 115 -8.29 -5.05 4.62
N MET A 116 -7.05 -4.74 4.23
CA MET A 116 -5.88 -4.82 5.11
C MET A 116 -5.65 -3.59 5.99
N TYR A 117 -5.93 -2.38 5.48
CA TYR A 117 -5.68 -1.12 6.17
C TYR A 117 -6.96 -0.32 6.46
N GLY A 118 -8.08 -0.63 5.82
CA GLY A 118 -9.33 0.11 6.00
C GLY A 118 -9.39 1.45 5.29
N VAL A 119 -8.52 1.70 4.30
CA VAL A 119 -8.56 2.92 3.50
C VAL A 119 -9.72 2.84 2.51
N ILE A 120 -10.58 3.85 2.51
CA ILE A 120 -11.78 3.88 1.67
C ILE A 120 -11.48 4.60 0.36
N PHE A 121 -11.75 3.92 -0.75
CA PHE A 121 -11.68 4.49 -2.09
C PHE A 121 -13.07 4.90 -2.58
N ASP A 122 -13.22 6.17 -2.99
CA ASP A 122 -14.44 6.70 -3.57
C ASP A 122 -14.48 6.47 -5.09
N GLY A 123 -15.64 6.08 -5.61
CA GLY A 123 -15.80 5.68 -7.01
C GLY A 123 -15.42 4.24 -7.36
N ASN A 124 -15.11 3.39 -6.37
CA ASN A 124 -15.04 1.93 -6.57
C ASN A 124 -16.43 1.31 -6.37
N ASP A 125 -16.92 0.57 -7.37
CA ASP A 125 -18.23 -0.06 -7.38
C ASP A 125 -18.33 -1.28 -6.46
N ASP A 126 -17.20 -1.94 -6.13
CA ASP A 126 -17.18 -3.16 -5.32
C ASP A 126 -16.28 -3.04 -4.08
N LYS A 127 -16.85 -2.58 -2.97
CA LYS A 127 -16.14 -2.31 -1.69
C LYS A 127 -16.11 -3.52 -0.75
N ARG A 128 -16.06 -4.74 -1.29
CA ARG A 128 -16.03 -5.98 -0.51
C ARG A 128 -14.60 -6.38 -0.15
N ARG A 129 -14.44 -6.97 1.03
CA ARG A 129 -13.22 -7.66 1.48
C ARG A 129 -12.83 -8.75 0.47
N ILE A 130 -11.55 -9.11 0.43
CA ILE A 130 -11.03 -10.04 -0.58
C ILE A 130 -10.08 -11.09 0.00
N LEU A 131 -9.22 -10.69 0.94
CA LEU A 131 -8.21 -11.58 1.53
C LEU A 131 -8.67 -12.17 2.85
N THR A 132 -9.44 -11.41 3.64
CA THR A 132 -9.93 -11.86 4.94
C THR A 132 -11.17 -12.74 4.83
N ASP A 133 -11.47 -13.47 5.91
CA ASP A 133 -12.70 -14.25 6.03
C ASP A 133 -13.94 -13.34 5.96
N TYR A 134 -15.08 -13.90 5.57
CA TYR A 134 -16.30 -13.14 5.32
C TYR A 134 -16.81 -12.39 6.56
N GLU A 135 -16.69 -13.00 7.73
CA GLU A 135 -17.12 -12.44 9.02
C GLU A 135 -15.94 -11.80 9.79
N PHE A 136 -14.83 -11.51 9.11
CA PHE A 136 -13.65 -10.98 9.77
C PHE A 136 -13.85 -9.55 10.26
N GLU A 137 -13.65 -9.34 11.56
CA GLU A 137 -13.72 -8.04 12.21
C GLU A 137 -12.31 -7.43 12.35
N GLY A 138 -12.14 -6.22 11.80
CA GLY A 138 -10.87 -5.49 11.84
C GLY A 138 -10.08 -5.51 10.53
N HIS A 139 -8.83 -5.05 10.62
CA HIS A 139 -7.91 -4.81 9.51
C HIS A 139 -6.51 -5.35 9.89
N PRO A 140 -6.07 -6.51 9.34
CA PRO A 140 -4.93 -7.25 9.87
C PRO A 140 -3.57 -6.55 9.83
N LEU A 141 -3.31 -5.72 8.80
CA LEU A 141 -1.99 -5.10 8.60
C LEU A 141 -1.84 -3.76 9.33
N ARG A 142 -2.84 -3.34 10.11
CA ARG A 142 -2.71 -2.21 11.02
C ARG A 142 -1.79 -2.59 12.18
N LYS A 143 -0.96 -1.64 12.62
CA LYS A 143 -0.03 -1.86 13.73
C LYS A 143 -0.70 -2.12 15.08
N ASP A 144 -1.97 -1.75 15.21
CA ASP A 144 -2.76 -2.01 16.42
C ASP A 144 -3.32 -3.45 16.48
N PHE A 145 -3.34 -4.16 15.35
CA PHE A 145 -3.93 -5.49 15.26
C PHE A 145 -2.94 -6.55 15.78
N PRO A 146 -3.34 -7.42 16.74
CA PRO A 146 -2.45 -8.43 17.29
C PRO A 146 -2.15 -9.51 16.27
N LEU A 147 -0.93 -10.07 16.30
CA LEU A 147 -0.51 -11.11 15.36
C LEU A 147 -1.43 -12.34 15.36
N THR A 148 -1.91 -12.74 16.54
CA THR A 148 -2.81 -13.89 16.70
C THR A 148 -4.25 -13.60 16.25
N GLY A 149 -4.62 -12.33 16.11
CA GLY A 149 -6.01 -11.91 15.96
C GLY A 149 -6.84 -12.08 17.23
N TYR A 150 -8.15 -11.92 17.10
CA TYR A 150 -9.10 -11.95 18.22
C TYR A 150 -9.89 -13.25 18.33
N THR A 151 -10.07 -13.95 17.21
CA THR A 151 -10.91 -15.16 17.12
C THR A 151 -10.13 -16.34 16.57
N GLN A 152 -10.41 -17.53 17.11
CA GLN A 152 -9.96 -18.81 16.59
C GLN A 152 -11.15 -19.67 16.14
N VAL A 153 -10.90 -20.64 15.27
CA VAL A 153 -11.93 -21.55 14.77
C VAL A 153 -11.77 -22.93 15.38
N LYS A 154 -12.88 -23.51 15.84
CA LYS A 154 -12.93 -24.87 16.39
C LYS A 154 -14.14 -25.62 15.83
N TYR A 155 -13.98 -26.92 15.61
CA TYR A 155 -15.11 -27.76 15.23
C TYR A 155 -15.89 -28.19 16.47
N ASP A 156 -17.19 -27.88 16.51
CA ASP A 156 -18.10 -28.35 17.57
C ASP A 156 -18.83 -29.63 17.10
N GLU A 157 -18.53 -30.75 17.75
CA GLU A 157 -19.16 -32.05 17.44
C GLU A 157 -20.67 -32.08 17.71
N LYS A 158 -21.15 -31.31 18.69
CA LYS A 158 -22.59 -31.29 19.06
C LYS A 158 -23.40 -30.59 17.98
N LEU A 159 -22.91 -29.44 17.54
CA LEU A 159 -23.55 -28.61 16.52
C LEU A 159 -23.19 -29.05 15.09
N LYS A 160 -22.19 -29.93 14.93
CA LYS A 160 -21.63 -30.39 13.66
C LYS A 160 -21.28 -29.23 12.72
N LYS A 161 -20.75 -28.14 13.28
CA LYS A 161 -20.37 -26.92 12.56
C LYS A 161 -19.07 -26.35 13.10
N VAL A 162 -18.43 -25.50 12.30
CA VAL A 162 -17.29 -24.68 12.75
C VAL A 162 -17.85 -23.53 13.59
N ALA A 163 -17.31 -23.34 14.79
CA ALA A 163 -17.63 -22.24 15.69
C ALA A 163 -16.42 -21.31 15.83
N TYR A 164 -16.69 -20.01 15.88
CA TYR A 164 -15.71 -18.98 16.19
C TYR A 164 -15.70 -18.76 17.71
N GLU A 165 -14.54 -18.92 18.33
CA GLU A 165 -14.30 -18.73 19.76
C GLU A 165 -13.23 -17.64 19.95
N PRO A 166 -13.19 -16.93 21.09
CA PRO A 166 -12.06 -16.06 21.38
C PRO A 166 -10.76 -16.86 21.43
N VAL A 167 -9.66 -16.21 21.03
CA VAL A 167 -8.33 -16.83 21.05
C VAL A 167 -7.95 -17.26 22.46
N ASP A 168 -7.58 -18.53 22.60
CA ASP A 168 -7.04 -19.14 23.81
C ASP A 168 -5.88 -20.05 23.38
N LEU A 169 -4.65 -19.57 23.57
CA LEU A 169 -3.43 -20.27 23.17
C LEU A 169 -2.80 -20.96 24.38
N ASP A 170 -2.45 -22.25 24.23
CA ASP A 170 -1.68 -22.98 25.24
C ASP A 170 -0.29 -22.37 25.49
N ILE A 171 0.29 -21.77 24.44
CA ILE A 171 1.60 -21.12 24.48
C ILE A 171 1.46 -19.75 23.82
N GLU A 172 1.76 -18.70 24.58
CA GLU A 172 1.75 -17.33 24.09
C GLU A 172 2.86 -17.08 23.06
N TYR A 173 2.64 -16.10 22.18
CA TYR A 173 3.66 -15.65 21.23
C TYR A 173 4.84 -15.02 21.97
N ARG A 174 6.05 -15.49 21.68
CA ARG A 174 7.29 -14.95 22.26
C ARG A 174 7.91 -13.94 21.33
N GLU A 175 7.91 -12.68 21.74
CA GLU A 175 8.64 -11.62 21.06
C GLU A 175 10.09 -11.60 21.53
N PHE A 176 11.01 -11.80 20.60
CA PHE A 176 12.45 -11.75 20.87
C PHE A 176 13.01 -10.45 20.31
N ASP A 177 13.62 -9.64 21.17
CA ASP A 177 14.38 -8.49 20.73
C ASP A 177 15.77 -8.94 20.26
N PHE A 178 15.96 -8.91 18.94
CA PHE A 178 17.24 -9.19 18.30
C PHE A 178 18.09 -7.93 18.08
N SER A 179 17.62 -6.77 18.53
CA SER A 179 18.36 -5.52 18.39
C SER A 179 19.59 -5.52 19.30
N SER A 180 20.72 -5.07 18.75
CA SER A 180 21.94 -4.92 19.54
C SER A 180 22.02 -3.50 20.10
N HIS A 181 22.45 -3.37 21.35
CA HIS A 181 22.49 -2.10 22.09
C HIS A 181 23.43 -1.03 21.46
N TRP A 182 24.33 -1.42 20.55
CA TRP A 182 25.38 -0.56 19.98
C TRP A 182 25.29 -0.37 18.45
N HIS A 183 24.48 -1.18 17.76
CA HIS A 183 24.29 -1.12 16.31
C HIS A 183 22.91 -1.67 15.92
N SER A 184 22.17 -0.91 15.11
CA SER A 184 21.03 -1.50 14.39
C SER A 184 21.57 -2.55 13.42
N PRO A 185 20.93 -3.71 13.25
CA PRO A 185 21.40 -4.68 12.28
C PRO A 185 21.20 -4.13 10.86
N THR A 186 22.28 -3.84 10.15
CA THR A 186 22.31 -3.93 8.69
C THR A 186 22.53 -5.38 8.33
N TYR A 187 21.50 -6.23 8.32
CA TYR A 187 21.65 -7.56 7.71
C TYR A 187 21.26 -7.55 6.24
N VAL A 188 22.18 -8.05 5.44
CA VAL A 188 21.86 -8.85 4.26
C VAL A 188 21.56 -10.26 4.80
N LEU A 189 20.43 -10.86 4.39
CA LEU A 189 20.02 -12.19 4.87
C LEU A 189 21.14 -13.22 4.63
N PRO A 190 21.35 -14.21 5.53
CA PRO A 190 22.30 -15.30 5.27
C PRO A 190 21.90 -16.05 3.99
N GLY A 191 22.65 -15.84 2.91
CA GLY A 191 22.36 -16.36 1.56
C GLY A 191 22.42 -15.31 0.44
N ASP A 192 22.28 -14.01 0.75
CA ASP A 192 22.37 -12.91 -0.23
C ASP A 192 23.80 -12.39 -0.47
N GLU A 193 24.82 -13.07 0.07
CA GLU A 193 26.23 -12.72 -0.13
C GLU A 193 26.67 -12.77 -1.61
N LYS A 194 25.91 -13.45 -2.47
CA LYS A 194 26.14 -13.52 -3.91
C LYS A 194 25.64 -12.30 -4.69
N ALA A 195 24.76 -11.46 -4.13
CA ALA A 195 24.25 -10.28 -4.81
C ALA A 195 25.28 -9.14 -4.93
N ARG A 196 26.38 -9.22 -4.18
CA ARG A 196 27.47 -8.24 -4.16
C ARG A 196 28.73 -8.70 -4.93
N LYS A 197 28.68 -9.82 -5.64
CA LYS A 197 29.78 -10.28 -6.50
C LYS A 197 29.44 -10.12 -7.98
#